data_AF-A0A074W076-F1
#
_entry.id   AF-A0A074W076-F1
#
_cell.length_a   1.000
_cell.length_b   1.000
_cell.length_c   1.000
_cell.angle_alpha   90.00
_cell.angle_beta   90.00
_cell.angle_gamma   90.00
#
_symmetry.space_group_name_H-M   'P 1'
#
loop_
_entity.id
_entity.type
_entity.pdbx_description
1 polymer ?
#
loop_
_entity_poly.entity_id
_entity_poly.type
_entity_poly.pdbx_seq_one_letter_code
_entity_poly.pdbx_strand_id
1 'polypeptide(L)'
;MSKFIIIPIILLLQMAGYIFLFYENKHGHADFPIEWVIFNILGIFNLIVLVLSYFLFFNSENKISFWWIPVTIAVITIIILIIQYIRMAMGEF
;
A
#
# COMPACT_ATOMS: atom_id res chain seq x y z
N MET A 1 -24.61 -5.23 6.03
CA MET A 1 -23.68 -5.60 7.13
C MET A 1 -22.29 -6.10 6.66
N SER A 2 -22.07 -6.56 5.41
CA SER A 2 -20.73 -7.02 4.98
C SER A 2 -19.74 -5.92 4.57
N LYS A 3 -20.22 -4.79 4.03
CA LYS A 3 -19.34 -3.72 3.49
C LYS A 3 -18.45 -3.05 4.54
N PHE A 4 -18.84 -3.06 5.81
CA PHE A 4 -18.08 -2.46 6.90
C PHE A 4 -16.88 -3.30 7.36
N ILE A 5 -16.86 -4.61 7.07
CA ILE A 5 -15.78 -5.53 7.45
C ILE A 5 -14.57 -5.38 6.50
N ILE A 6 -14.80 -4.90 5.28
CA ILE A 6 -13.76 -4.78 4.25
C ILE A 6 -12.68 -3.77 4.66
N ILE A 7 -13.07 -2.62 5.22
CA ILE A 7 -12.15 -1.56 5.63
C ILE A 7 -11.12 -2.04 6.68
N PRO A 8 -11.53 -2.62 7.83
CA PRO A 8 -10.56 -3.09 8.81
C PRO A 8 -9.66 -4.21 8.28
N ILE A 9 -10.16 -5.09 7.40
CA ILE A 9 -9.32 -6.11 6.75
C ILE A 9 -8.25 -5.47 5.87
N ILE A 10 -8.63 -4.50 5.02
CA ILE A 10 -7.67 -3.78 4.17
C ILE A 10 -6.60 -3.09 5.02
N LEU A 11 -7.01 -2.41 6.09
CA LEU A 11 -6.07 -1.74 6.99
C LEU A 11 -5.12 -2.72 7.67
N LEU A 12 -5.62 -3.86 8.16
CA LEU A 12 -4.78 -4.90 8.76
C LEU A 12 -3.74 -5.44 7.75
N LEU A 13 -4.14 -5.68 6.50
CA LEU A 13 -3.23 -6.14 5.45
C LEU A 13 -2.19 -5.07 5.07
N GLN A 14 -2.60 -3.80 4.94
CA GLN A 14 -1.67 -2.69 4.70
C GLN A 14 -0.64 -2.60 5.85
N MET A 15 -1.10 -2.63 7.11
CA MET A 15 -0.21 -2.59 8.27
C MET A 15 0.72 -3.80 8.34
N ALA A 16 0.20 -5.01 8.10
CA ALA A 16 1.01 -6.22 8.10
C ALA A 16 2.16 -6.15 7.08
N GLY A 17 1.88 -5.64 5.88
CA GLY A 17 2.92 -5.45 4.87
C GLY A 17 3.98 -4.43 5.30
N TYR A 18 3.62 -3.32 5.95
CA TYR A 18 4.61 -2.38 6.47
C TYR A 18 5.42 -2.93 7.64
N ILE A 19 4.78 -3.70 8.54
CA ILE A 19 5.48 -4.36 9.64
C ILE A 19 6.52 -5.34 9.07
N PHE A 20 6.15 -6.09 8.04
CA PHE A 20 7.05 -7.01 7.36
C PHE A 20 8.20 -6.27 6.68
N LEU A 21 7.91 -5.17 5.97
CA LEU A 21 8.94 -4.31 5.36
C LEU A 21 9.91 -3.75 6.42
N PHE A 22 9.39 -3.25 7.55
CA PHE A 22 10.21 -2.74 8.65
C PHE A 22 11.07 -3.82 9.29
N TYR A 23 10.52 -5.03 9.43
CA TYR A 23 11.26 -6.18 9.96
C TYR A 23 12.43 -6.54 9.06
N GLU A 24 12.21 -6.63 7.74
CA GLU A 24 13.24 -6.93 6.75
C GLU A 24 14.28 -5.82 6.66
N ASN A 25 13.89 -4.54 6.74
CA ASN A 25 14.84 -3.44 6.77
C ASN A 25 15.79 -3.50 7.98
N LYS A 26 15.32 -4.04 9.11
CA LYS A 26 16.11 -4.13 10.34
C LYS A 26 16.95 -5.41 10.46
N HIS A 27 16.49 -6.54 9.90
CA HIS A 27 17.10 -7.85 10.12
C HIS A 27 17.50 -8.59 8.83
N GLY A 28 17.12 -8.05 7.67
CA GLY A 28 17.37 -8.63 6.37
C GLY A 28 18.86 -8.70 6.04
N HIS A 29 19.21 -9.62 5.16
CA HIS A 29 20.58 -9.81 4.69
C HIS A 29 20.82 -8.98 3.42
N ALA A 30 21.99 -8.37 3.31
CA ALA A 30 22.36 -7.48 2.20
C ALA A 30 22.46 -8.18 0.83
N ASP A 31 22.40 -9.51 0.81
CA ASP A 31 22.63 -10.31 -0.39
C ASP A 31 21.45 -10.28 -1.38
N PHE A 32 20.26 -9.89 -0.92
CA PHE A 32 19.08 -9.76 -1.77
C PHE A 32 18.24 -8.54 -1.37
N PRO A 33 17.82 -7.69 -2.32
CA PRO A 33 17.02 -6.49 -2.01
C PRO A 33 15.56 -6.87 -1.73
N ILE A 34 15.33 -7.68 -0.70
CA ILE A 34 14.01 -8.21 -0.36
C ILE A 34 13.03 -7.09 -0.01
N GLU A 35 13.53 -6.03 0.64
CA GLU A 35 12.77 -4.83 0.95
C GLU A 35 12.17 -4.19 -0.31
N TRP A 36 12.95 -4.12 -1.38
CA TRP A 36 12.49 -3.58 -2.66
C TRP A 36 11.36 -4.40 -3.26
N VAL A 37 11.47 -5.74 -3.19
CA VAL A 37 10.44 -6.66 -3.67
C VAL A 37 9.16 -6.51 -2.84
N ILE A 38 9.28 -6.49 -1.51
CA ILE A 38 8.15 -6.31 -0.59
C ILE A 38 7.45 -4.97 -0.85
N PHE A 39 8.22 -3.91 -1.05
CA PHE A 39 7.67 -2.59 -1.29
C PHE A 39 6.90 -2.53 -2.62
N ASN A 40 7.36 -3.23 -3.66
CA ASN A 40 6.61 -3.38 -4.91
C ASN A 40 5.31 -4.18 -4.75
N ILE A 41 5.33 -5.28 -3.98
CA ILE A 41 4.13 -6.07 -3.67
C ILE A 41 3.11 -5.19 -2.92
N LEU A 42 3.58 -4.41 -1.94
CA LEU A 42 2.77 -3.41 -1.24
C LEU A 42 2.18 -2.38 -2.21
N GLY A 43 2.95 -1.93 -3.20
CA GLY A 43 2.47 -1.03 -4.26
C GLY A 43 1.31 -1.58 -5.05
N ILE A 44 1.45 -2.81 -5.56
CA ILE A 44 0.39 -3.51 -6.32
C ILE A 44 -0.87 -3.65 -5.45
N PHE A 45 -0.71 -4.08 -4.20
CA PHE A 45 -1.82 -4.21 -3.27
C PHE A 45 -2.54 -2.87 -3.03
N ASN A 46 -1.78 -1.80 -2.83
CA ASN A 46 -2.33 -0.45 -2.66
C ASN A 46 -3.03 0.07 -3.93
N LEU A 47 -2.58 -0.32 -5.12
CA LEU A 47 -3.27 -0.02 -6.38
C LEU A 47 -4.65 -0.68 -6.41
N ILE A 48 -4.75 -1.95 -5.97
CA ILE A 48 -6.05 -2.64 -5.82
C ILE A 48 -6.96 -1.90 -4.82
N VAL A 49 -6.42 -1.41 -3.69
CA VAL A 49 -7.18 -0.62 -2.71
C VAL A 49 -7.75 0.65 -3.34
N LEU A 50 -6.98 1.36 -4.16
CA LEU A 50 -7.47 2.55 -4.87
C LEU A 50 -8.61 2.21 -5.84
N VAL A 51 -8.47 1.13 -6.61
CA VAL A 51 -9.53 0.66 -7.52
C VAL A 51 -10.80 0.31 -6.74
N LEU A 52 -10.68 -0.44 -5.64
CA LEU A 52 -11.83 -0.78 -4.79
C LEU A 52 -12.48 0.47 -4.18
N SER A 53 -11.68 1.46 -3.78
CA SER A 53 -12.19 2.71 -3.23
C SER A 53 -13.00 3.51 -4.25
N TYR A 54 -12.64 3.47 -5.54
CA TYR A 54 -13.42 4.11 -6.59
C TYR A 54 -14.86 3.57 -6.63
N PHE A 55 -15.03 2.24 -6.60
CA PHE A 55 -16.35 1.63 -6.65
C PHE A 55 -17.13 1.71 -5.32
N LEU A 56 -16.45 1.56 -4.19
CA LEU A 56 -17.10 1.42 -2.88
C LEU A 56 -17.26 2.73 -2.11
N PHE A 57 -16.51 3.77 -2.47
CA PHE A 57 -16.58 5.09 -1.84
C PHE A 57 -17.01 6.19 -2.80
N PHE A 58 -16.32 6.36 -3.95
CA PHE A 58 -16.59 7.48 -4.85
C PHE A 58 -17.85 7.28 -5.71
N ASN A 59 -18.04 6.06 -6.24
CA ASN A 59 -19.14 5.70 -7.14
C ASN A 59 -20.27 4.91 -6.44
N SER A 60 -20.40 5.02 -5.11
CA SER A 60 -21.41 4.31 -4.32
C SER A 60 -22.54 5.25 -3.88
N GLU A 61 -23.80 4.82 -4.08
CA GLU A 61 -24.98 5.51 -3.53
C GLU A 61 -24.94 5.60 -1.99
N ASN A 62 -24.34 4.60 -1.35
CA ASN A 62 -24.13 4.56 0.10
C ASN A 62 -22.65 4.73 0.39
N LYS A 63 -22.18 5.99 0.40
CA LYS A 63 -20.78 6.33 0.67
C LYS A 63 -20.39 5.91 2.09
N ILE A 64 -19.36 5.08 2.22
CA ILE A 64 -18.84 4.69 3.52
C ILE A 64 -17.70 5.66 3.87
N SER A 65 -17.94 6.58 4.81
CA SER A 65 -17.01 7.68 5.13
C SER A 65 -15.57 7.22 5.41
N PHE A 66 -15.37 6.05 6.03
CA PHE A 66 -14.05 5.59 6.51
C PHE A 66 -13.02 5.16 5.45
N TRP A 67 -13.34 5.19 4.16
CA TRP A 67 -12.38 4.81 3.10
C TRP A 67 -11.21 5.78 2.94
N TRP A 68 -11.29 7.00 3.48
CA TRP A 68 -10.22 7.99 3.35
C TRP A 68 -8.88 7.50 3.95
N ILE A 69 -8.92 6.70 5.02
CA ILE A 69 -7.71 6.18 5.70
C ILE A 69 -6.94 5.23 4.78
N PRO A 70 -7.49 4.08 4.35
CA PRO A 70 -6.76 3.14 3.49
C PRO A 70 -6.39 3.76 2.14
N VAL A 71 -7.19 4.70 1.62
CA VAL A 71 -6.88 5.45 0.39
C VAL A 71 -5.65 6.34 0.58
N THR A 72 -5.57 7.09 1.69
CA THR A 72 -4.43 7.98 1.95
C THR A 72 -3.13 7.18 2.05
N ILE A 73 -3.17 6.05 2.77
CA ILE A 73 -2.03 5.11 2.89
C ILE A 73 -1.61 4.59 1.50
N ALA A 74 -2.58 4.22 0.66
CA ALA A 74 -2.32 3.73 -0.68
C ALA A 74 -1.67 4.77 -1.58
N VAL A 75 -2.20 6.00 -1.59
CA VAL A 75 -1.63 7.12 -2.35
C VAL A 75 -0.19 7.39 -1.91
N ILE A 76 0.08 7.48 -0.61
CA ILE A 76 1.42 7.72 -0.08
C ILE A 76 2.38 6.62 -0.54
N THR A 77 1.98 5.34 -0.46
CA THR A 77 2.84 4.21 -0.87
C THR A 77 3.23 4.31 -2.33
N ILE A 78 2.25 4.60 -3.20
CA ILE A 78 2.49 4.70 -4.65
C ILE A 78 3.40 5.89 -4.95
N ILE A 79 3.22 7.03 -4.28
CA ILE A 79 4.10 8.19 -4.44
C ILE A 79 5.53 7.83 -4.03
N ILE A 80 5.72 7.16 -2.91
CA ILE A 80 7.07 6.75 -2.47
C ILE A 80 7.67 5.78 -3.48
N LEU A 81 6.93 4.79 -3.99
CA LEU A 81 7.41 3.89 -5.05
C LEU A 81 7.84 4.64 -6.30
N ILE A 82 7.02 5.59 -6.77
CA ILE A 82 7.35 6.43 -7.93
C ILE A 82 8.66 7.19 -7.68
N ILE A 83 8.83 7.79 -6.49
CA ILE A 83 10.06 8.50 -6.13
C ILE A 83 11.26 7.55 -6.18
N GLN A 84 11.15 6.34 -5.63
CA GLN A 84 12.25 5.38 -5.65
C GLN A 84 12.59 4.93 -7.08
N TYR A 85 11.59 4.73 -7.94
CA TYR A 85 11.82 4.43 -9.36
C TYR A 85 12.48 5.59 -10.11
N ILE A 86 12.12 6.84 -9.81
CA ILE A 86 12.77 8.03 -10.38
C ILE A 86 14.23 8.08 -9.94
N ARG A 87 14.52 7.88 -8.65
CA ARG A 87 15.89 7.85 -8.12
C ARG A 87 16.72 6.74 -8.77
N MET A 88 16.16 5.54 -8.90
CA MET A 88 16.78 4.43 -9.62
C MET A 88 17.08 4.79 -11.08
N ALA A 89 16.13 5.43 -11.78
CA ALA A 89 16.34 5.87 -13.16
C ALA A 89 17.42 6.94 -13.30
N MET A 90 17.65 7.75 -12.25
CA MET A 90 18.75 8.71 -12.17
C MET A 90 20.09 8.09 -11.77
N GLY A 91 20.13 6.80 -11.43
CA GLY A 91 21.32 6.11 -10.93
C GLY A 91 21.63 6.36 -9.46
N GLU A 92 20.68 6.93 -8.70
CA GLU A 92 20.78 7.14 -7.25
C GLU A 92 20.09 5.97 -6.53
N PHE A 93 20.77 4.83 -6.43
CA PHE A 93 20.28 3.66 -5.69
C PHE A 93 21.10 3.41 -4.42
#